data_AF-A0A495ZLR3-F1
#
_entry.id   AF-A0A495ZLR3-F1
#
_cell.length_a   1.000
_cell.length_b   1.000
_cell.length_c   1.000
_cell.angle_alpha   90.00
_cell.angle_beta   90.00
_cell.angle_gamma   90.00
#
_symmetry.space_group_name_H-M   'P 1'
#
loop_
_entity.id
_entity.type
_entity.pdbx_description
1 polymer ?
#
loop_
_entity_poly.entity_id
_entity_poly.type
_entity_poly.pdbx_seq_one_letter_code
_entity_poly.pdbx_strand_id
1 'polypeptide(L)' 'MQANIERFSDLRQTLETMMQRIETGEDIMEQLKQIDALSQELAPTAPKMLLHYLERKSYTKALALLETFF' A
#
# COMPACT_ATOMS: atom_id res chain seq x y z
N MET A 1 14.13 -2.57 12.10
CA MET A 1 14.18 -1.35 11.28
C MET A 1 14.24 -1.68 9.79
N GLN A 2 15.20 -2.48 9.32
CA GLN A 2 15.30 -2.90 7.90
C GLN A 2 14.00 -3.50 7.33
N ALA A 3 13.41 -4.47 8.03
CA ALA A 3 12.19 -5.17 7.58
C ALA A 3 10.96 -4.27 7.41
N ASN A 4 10.87 -3.15 8.14
CA ASN A 4 9.73 -2.23 7.97
C ASN A 4 9.89 -1.35 6.73
N ILE A 5 11.12 -0.94 6.41
CA ILE A 5 11.40 -0.18 5.18
C ILE A 5 11.07 -1.05 3.95
N GLU A 6 11.48 -2.31 3.98
CA GLU A 6 11.13 -3.29 2.94
C GLU A 6 9.61 -3.42 2.79
N ARG A 7 8.87 -3.60 3.89
CA ARG A 7 7.40 -3.67 3.85
C ARG A 7 6.71 -2.40 3.35
N PHE A 8 7.22 -1.21 3.66
CA PHE A 8 6.68 0.04 3.10
C PHE A 8 6.97 0.14 1.60
N SER A 9 8.15 -0.31 1.17
CA SER A 9 8.50 -0.41 -0.26
C SER A 9 7.59 -1.41 -0.98
N ASP A 10 7.32 -2.57 -0.37
CA ASP A 10 6.42 -3.57 -0.91
C ASP A 10 5.00 -3.02 -1.03
N LEU A 11 4.50 -2.33 0.01
CA LEU A 11 3.18 -1.70 -0.04
C LEU A 11 3.09 -0.65 -1.15
N ARG A 12 4.13 0.18 -1.32
CA ARG A 12 4.22 1.17 -2.40
C ARG A 12 4.16 0.48 -3.76
N GLN A 13 4.99 -0.55 -3.97
CA GLN A 13 5.05 -1.30 -5.23
C GLN A 13 3.73 -2.00 -5.54
N THR A 14 3.07 -2.63 -4.54
CA THR A 14 1.77 -3.27 -4.73
C THR A 14 0.69 -2.26 -5.11
N LEU A 15 0.69 -1.06 -4.50
CA LEU A 15 -0.23 0.01 -4.86
C LEU A 15 0.01 0.51 -6.29
N GLU A 16 1.26 0.74 -6.69
CA GLU A 16 1.63 1.15 -8.06
C GLU A 16 1.18 0.11 -9.09
N THR A 17 1.49 -1.17 -8.84
CA THR A 17 1.06 -2.27 -9.72
C THR A 17 -0.45 -2.35 -9.81
N MET A 18 -1.17 -2.16 -8.70
CA MET A 18 -2.63 -2.13 -8.71
C MET A 18 -3.17 -1.00 -9.58
N MET A 19 -2.60 0.21 -9.48
CA MET A 19 -3.03 1.35 -10.31
C MET A 19 -2.78 1.08 -11.79
N GLN A 20 -1.59 0.58 -12.14
CA GLN A 20 -1.27 0.20 -13.53
C GLN A 20 -2.27 -0.84 -14.06
N ARG A 21 -2.61 -1.86 -13.26
CA ARG A 21 -3.57 -2.90 -13.66
C ARG A 21 -4.98 -2.36 -13.87
N ILE A 22 -5.41 -1.39 -13.05
CA ILE A 22 -6.69 -0.70 -13.25
C ILE A 22 -6.70 0.02 -14.60
N GLU A 23 -5.60 0.68 -14.97
CA GLU A 23 -5.47 1.39 -16.24
C GLU A 23 -5.47 0.43 -17.45
N THR A 24 -4.87 -0.75 -17.31
CA THR A 24 -4.81 -1.78 -18.37
C THR A 24 -6.03 -2.71 -18.41
N GLY A 25 -6.92 -2.62 -17.42
CA GLY A 25 -8.09 -3.51 -17.27
C GLY A 25 -7.75 -4.92 -16.80
N GLU A 26 -6.60 -5.10 -16.15
CA GLU A 26 -6.15 -6.38 -15.59
C GLU A 26 -6.75 -6.65 -14.20
N ASP A 27 -6.78 -7.92 -13.78
CA ASP A 27 -7.27 -8.32 -12.47
C ASP A 27 -6.40 -7.80 -11.33
N ILE A 28 -7.02 -7.23 -10.30
CA ILE A 28 -6.36 -6.63 -9.13
C ILE A 28 -6.51 -7.44 -7.84
N MET A 29 -7.10 -8.63 -7.90
CA MET A 29 -7.48 -9.38 -6.69
C MET A 29 -6.24 -9.74 -5.84
N GLU A 30 -5.13 -10.06 -6.50
CA GLU A 30 -3.88 -10.36 -5.82
C GLU A 30 -3.31 -9.13 -5.09
N GLN A 31 -3.34 -7.96 -5.72
CA GLN A 31 -2.86 -6.71 -5.11
C GLN A 31 -3.70 -6.33 -3.90
N LEU A 32 -5.02 -6.51 -3.95
CA LEU A 32 -5.91 -6.25 -2.81
C LEU A 32 -5.56 -7.15 -1.60
N LYS A 33 -5.34 -8.45 -1.84
CA LYS A 33 -4.92 -9.39 -0.77
C LYS A 33 -3.58 -9.00 -0.16
N GLN A 34 -2.61 -8.62 -0.99
CA GLN A 34 -1.29 -8.21 -0.54
C GLN A 34 -1.35 -6.90 0.27
N ILE A 35 -2.15 -5.92 -0.17
CA ILE A 35 -2.35 -4.67 0.56
C ILE A 35 -2.96 -4.94 1.94
N ASP A 36 -3.97 -5.81 2.03
CA ASP A 36 -4.59 -6.16 3.31
C ASP A 36 -3.59 -6.82 4.26
N ALA A 37 -2.77 -7.77 3.77
CA ALA A 37 -1.73 -8.41 4.57
C ALA A 37 -0.67 -7.40 5.06
N LEU A 38 -0.12 -6.60 4.15
CA LEU A 38 0.88 -5.57 4.47
C LEU A 38 0.32 -4.52 5.44
N SER A 39 -0.96 -4.14 5.31
CA SER A 39 -1.60 -3.21 6.24
C SER A 39 -1.64 -3.75 7.67
N GLN A 40 -1.91 -5.04 7.86
CA GLN A 40 -1.91 -5.67 9.19
C GLN A 40 -0.50 -5.77 9.76
N GLU A 41 0.48 -6.14 8.95
CA GLU A 41 1.89 -6.24 9.38
C GLU A 41 2.49 -4.88 9.75
N LEU A 42 2.12 -3.83 9.02
CA LEU A 42 2.62 -2.48 9.24
C LEU A 42 1.89 -1.75 10.37
N ALA A 43 0.66 -2.13 10.71
CA ALA A 43 -0.20 -1.46 11.70
C ALA A 43 0.50 -1.04 13.01
N PRO A 44 1.40 -1.83 13.63
CA PRO A 44 2.08 -1.44 14.86
C PRO A 44 3.06 -0.27 14.70
N THR A 45 3.52 0.00 13.48
CA THR A 45 4.62 0.95 13.20
C THR A 45 4.29 1.98 12.12
N ALA A 46 3.16 1.83 11.42
CA ALA A 46 2.73 2.73 10.37
C ALA A 46 2.22 4.07 10.91
N PRO A 47 2.43 5.17 10.16
CA PRO A 47 1.73 6.42 10.43
C PRO A 47 0.22 6.21 10.44
N LYS A 48 -0.48 6.77 11.44
CA LYS A 48 -1.95 6.67 11.55
C LYS A 48 -2.69 7.08 10.27
N MET A 49 -2.14 8.08 9.57
CA MET A 49 -2.74 8.58 8.32
C MET A 49 -2.66 7.57 7.18
N LEU A 50 -1.57 6.79 7.10
CA LEU A 50 -1.45 5.70 6.13
C LEU A 50 -2.50 4.62 6.40
N LEU A 51 -2.62 4.18 7.65
CA LEU A 51 -3.63 3.19 8.05
C LEU A 51 -5.05 3.67 7.74
N HIS A 52 -5.35 4.94 8.05
CA HIS A 52 -6.63 5.54 7.71
C HIS A 52 -6.94 5.50 6.20
N TYR A 53 -5.95 5.75 5.33
CA TYR A 53 -6.17 5.67 3.89
C TYR A 53 -6.37 4.23 3.40
N LEU A 54 -5.62 3.27 3.94
CA LEU A 54 -5.77 1.85 3.61
C LEU A 54 -7.15 1.31 4.03
N GLU A 55 -7.59 1.59 5.27
CA GLU A 55 -8.93 1.21 5.77
C GLU A 55 -10.07 1.77 4.92
N ARG A 56 -9.91 3.01 4.42
CA ARG A 56 -10.90 3.66 3.56
C ARG A 56 -10.74 3.31 2.08
N LYS A 57 -9.86 2.38 1.72
CA LYS A 57 -9.54 2.01 0.33
C LYS A 57 -9.17 3.22 -0.53
N SER A 58 -8.62 4.26 0.10
CA SER A 58 -8.16 5.48 -0.55
C SER A 58 -6.74 5.28 -1.07
N TYR A 59 -6.56 4.28 -1.94
CA TYR A 59 -5.25 3.78 -2.37
C TYR A 59 -4.38 4.83 -3.06
N THR A 60 -4.97 5.75 -3.82
CA THR A 60 -4.24 6.90 -4.41
C THR A 60 -3.65 7.81 -3.33
N LYS A 61 -4.36 8.04 -2.22
CA LYS A 61 -3.85 8.85 -1.10
C LYS A 61 -2.80 8.09 -0.29
N ALA A 62 -2.97 6.78 -0.14
CA ALA A 62 -1.96 5.92 0.49
C ALA A 62 -0.65 5.95 -0.30
N LEU A 63 -0.72 5.80 -1.63
CA LEU A 63 0.43 5.86 -2.51
C LEU A 63 1.13 7.22 -2.45
N ALA A 64 0.40 8.32 -2.64
CA ALA A 64 0.96 9.67 -2.55
C ALA A 64 1.64 9.95 -1.20
N LEU A 65 1.09 9.41 -0.11
CA LEU A 65 1.71 9.52 1.21
C LEU A 65 3.04 8.76 1.27
N LEU A 66 3.10 7.53 0.74
CA LEU A 66 4.32 6.73 0.72
C LEU A 66 5.43 7.38 -0.12
N GLU A 67 5.08 7.96 -1.27
CA GLU A 67 6.00 8.71 -2.15
C GLU A 67 6.57 9.99 -1.51
N THR A 68 5.97 10.47 -0.41
CA THR A 68 6.49 11.63 0.32
C THR A 68 7.61 11.23 1.30
N PHE A 69 7.65 9.97 1.73
CA PHE A 69 8.57 9.49 2.77
C PHE A 69 9.72 8.63 2.25
N PHE A 70 9.62 8.13 1.01
CA PHE A 70 10.57 7.23 0.36
C PHE A 70 10.79 7.64 -1.09
#